data_AF-A0A4Y8V0X0-F1
#
_entry.id   AF-A0A4Y8V0X0-F1
#
_cell.length_a   1.000
_cell.length_b   1.000
_cell.length_c   1.000
_cell.angle_alpha   90.00
_cell.angle_beta   90.00
_cell.angle_gamma   90.00
#
_symmetry.space_group_name_H-M   'P 1'
#
loop_
_entity.id
_entity.type
_entity.pdbx_description
1 polymer ?
#
loop_
_entity_poly.entity_id
_entity_poly.type
_entity_poly.pdbx_seq_one_letter_code
_entity_poly.pdbx_strand_id
1 'polypeptide(L)'
;MVHLRSRLAAFIRQRRGSMPQRAFARKTGLAQSSIMRIENEEQNVTLETLEMLCQTFHIDVAELFPPVGSIRVYQAPVRRGAGAPMIHETRVEGAAASDESVAATDQGKQPVRKHKKTNARV
;
A
#
# COMPACT_ATOMS: atom_id res chain seq x y z
N MET A 1 -2.69 -11.88 14.20
CA MET A 1 -2.36 -10.80 13.25
C MET A 1 -1.41 -9.82 13.93
N VAL A 2 -0.61 -9.02 13.20
CA VAL A 2 0.46 -8.18 13.80
C VAL A 2 0.03 -6.74 14.14
N HIS A 3 -1.23 -6.36 13.85
CA HIS A 3 -1.93 -5.15 14.33
C HIS A 3 -1.07 -3.88 14.41
N LEU A 4 -0.33 -3.57 13.34
CA LEU A 4 0.65 -2.46 13.32
C LEU A 4 0.01 -1.10 13.61
N ARG A 5 -1.19 -0.82 13.09
CA ARG A 5 -1.88 0.46 13.33
C ARG A 5 -2.15 0.69 14.81
N SER A 6 -2.68 -0.33 15.49
CA SER A 6 -2.98 -0.25 16.93
C SER A 6 -1.73 -0.06 17.77
N ARG A 7 -0.63 -0.75 17.44
CA ARG A 7 0.66 -0.60 18.14
C ARG A 7 1.23 0.81 17.96
N LEU A 8 1.20 1.34 16.75
CA LEU A 8 1.64 2.71 16.48
C LEU A 8 0.73 3.73 17.19
N ALA A 9 -0.59 3.56 17.14
CA ALA A 9 -1.53 4.42 17.83
C ALA A 9 -1.28 4.45 19.34
N ALA A 10 -1.04 3.29 19.95
CA ALA A 10 -0.68 3.20 21.37
C ALA A 10 0.62 3.96 21.68
N PHE A 11 1.66 3.76 20.87
CA PHE A 11 2.93 4.47 21.01
C PHE A 11 2.75 6.00 20.92
N ILE A 12 2.02 6.49 19.91
CA ILE A 12 1.78 7.92 19.71
C ILE A 12 0.98 8.54 20.87
N ARG A 13 -0.08 7.87 21.33
CA ARG A 13 -0.86 8.31 22.50
C ARG A 13 0.00 8.37 23.75
N GLN A 14 0.87 7.38 23.96
CA GLN A 14 1.79 7.34 25.10
C GLN A 14 2.81 8.49 25.05
N ARG A 15 3.43 8.73 23.89
CA ARG A 15 4.39 9.83 23.70
C ARG A 15 3.75 11.21 23.80
N ARG A 16 2.49 11.35 23.39
CA ARG A 16 1.73 12.59 23.52
C ARG A 16 1.32 12.85 24.98
N GLY A 17 0.90 11.80 25.70
CA GLY A 17 0.40 11.92 27.07
C GLY A 17 -0.79 12.89 27.15
N SER A 18 -0.71 13.87 28.04
CA SER A 18 -1.73 14.91 28.23
C SER A 18 -1.62 16.08 27.24
N MET A 19 -0.59 16.11 26.38
CA MET A 19 -0.41 17.21 25.43
C MET A 19 -1.58 17.24 24.42
N PRO A 20 -2.15 18.42 24.10
CA PRO A 20 -3.13 18.54 23.03
C PRO A 20 -2.54 18.12 21.67
N GLN A 21 -3.32 17.44 20.84
CA GLN A 21 -2.87 16.95 19.53
C GLN A 21 -2.24 18.04 18.66
N ARG A 22 -2.78 19.27 18.69
CA ARG A 22 -2.23 20.40 17.93
C ARG A 22 -0.83 20.80 18.38
N ALA A 23 -0.54 20.78 19.68
CA ALA A 23 0.78 21.08 20.20
C ALA A 23 1.77 19.96 19.86
N PHE A 24 1.32 18.71 19.99
CA PHE A 24 2.13 17.54 19.64
C PHE A 24 2.47 17.50 18.15
N ALA A 25 1.51 17.79 17.28
CA ALA A 25 1.68 17.90 15.84
C ALA A 25 2.78 18.92 15.47
N ARG A 26 2.80 20.09 16.13
CA ARG A 26 3.86 21.09 15.95
C ARG A 26 5.23 20.59 16.39
N LYS A 27 5.28 19.78 17.45
CA LYS A 27 6.53 19.17 17.96
C LYS A 27 7.06 18.11 17.01
N THR A 28 6.19 17.30 16.41
CA THR A 28 6.56 16.20 15.53
C THR A 28 6.67 16.58 14.05
N GLY A 29 6.35 17.82 13.68
CA GLY A 29 6.32 18.25 12.27
C GLY A 29 5.20 17.63 11.44
N LEU A 30 4.19 17.04 12.09
CA LEU A 30 3.05 16.41 11.40
C LEU A 30 1.82 17.32 11.45
N ALA A 31 0.87 17.11 10.53
CA ALA A 31 -0.42 17.77 10.61
C ALA A 31 -1.24 17.21 11.80
N GLN A 32 -2.02 18.06 12.46
CA GLN A 32 -2.88 17.62 13.57
C GLN A 32 -3.89 16.54 13.13
N SER A 33 -4.44 16.66 11.93
CA SER A 33 -5.34 15.66 11.35
C SER A 33 -4.64 14.31 11.16
N SER A 34 -3.35 14.30 10.81
CA SER A 34 -2.55 13.06 10.74
C SER A 34 -2.36 12.43 12.11
N ILE A 35 -2.04 13.22 13.14
CA ILE A 35 -1.95 12.71 14.52
C ILE A 35 -3.28 12.08 14.94
N MET A 36 -4.40 12.77 14.73
CA MET A 36 -5.74 12.25 15.06
C MET A 36 -6.04 10.92 14.34
N ARG A 37 -5.79 10.84 13.03
CA ARG A 37 -6.08 9.62 12.25
C ARG A 37 -5.14 8.47 12.59
N ILE A 38 -3.88 8.75 12.92
CA ILE A 38 -2.94 7.74 13.43
C ILE A 38 -3.44 7.22 14.78
N GLU A 39 -3.82 8.12 15.69
CA GLU A 39 -4.38 7.73 16.99
C GLU A 39 -5.68 6.94 16.85
N ASN A 40 -6.53 7.21 15.85
CA ASN A 40 -7.76 6.46 15.62
C ASN A 40 -7.57 5.19 14.77
N GLU A 41 -6.34 4.86 14.38
CA GLU A 41 -6.04 3.71 13.50
C GLU A 41 -6.63 3.82 12.07
N GLU A 42 -7.01 5.02 11.65
CA GLU A 42 -7.70 5.33 10.39
C GLU A 42 -6.74 5.63 9.22
N GLN A 43 -5.45 5.78 9.50
CA GLN A 43 -4.44 6.16 8.51
C GLN A 43 -3.45 5.03 8.19
N ASN A 44 -3.19 4.85 6.90
CA ASN A 44 -2.00 4.16 6.41
C ASN A 44 -0.82 5.14 6.44
N VAL A 45 0.19 4.81 7.22
CA VAL A 45 1.37 5.65 7.42
C VAL A 45 2.44 5.24 6.41
N THR A 46 3.07 6.22 5.76
CA THR A 46 4.19 5.97 4.85
C THR A 46 5.46 5.69 5.62
N LEU A 47 6.44 5.02 4.99
CA LEU A 47 7.76 4.81 5.59
C LEU A 47 8.43 6.16 5.94
N GLU A 48 8.30 7.16 5.08
CA GLU A 48 8.81 8.51 5.32
C GLU A 48 8.24 9.13 6.61
N THR A 49 6.94 8.92 6.88
CA THR A 49 6.33 9.39 8.13
C THR A 49 6.89 8.64 9.34
N LEU A 50 7.14 7.33 9.21
CA LEU A 50 7.76 6.54 10.28
C LEU A 50 9.20 6.99 10.54
N GLU A 51 9.98 7.23 9.50
CA GLU A 51 11.34 7.77 9.60
C GLU A 51 11.35 9.14 10.28
N MET A 52 10.43 10.03 9.90
CA MET A 52 10.28 11.34 10.56
C MET A 52 9.96 11.19 12.05
N LEU A 53 9.09 10.25 12.43
CA LEU A 53 8.80 9.97 13.83
C LEU A 53 10.04 9.42 14.57
N CYS A 54 10.79 8.49 13.95
CA CYS A 54 12.05 7.98 14.50
C CYS A 54 13.05 9.11 14.74
N GLN A 55 13.25 9.99 13.75
CA GLN A 55 14.15 11.15 13.86
C GLN A 55 13.71 12.12 14.96
N THR A 56 12.42 12.41 15.04
CA THR A 56 11.85 13.33 16.04
C THR A 56 12.02 12.81 17.47
N PHE A 57 11.81 11.51 17.68
CA PHE A 57 11.90 10.90 19.00
C PHE A 57 13.29 10.36 19.33
N HIS A 58 14.23 10.39 18.38
CA HIS A 58 15.56 9.81 18.47
C HIS A 58 15.52 8.32 18.86
N ILE A 59 14.68 7.56 18.18
CA ILE A 59 14.48 6.12 18.42
C ILE A 59 14.59 5.32 17.13
N ASP A 60 14.78 4.01 17.26
CA ASP A 60 14.71 3.08 16.13
C ASP A 60 13.25 2.66 15.81
N VAL A 61 13.04 2.16 14.60
CA VAL A 61 11.73 1.67 14.14
C VAL A 61 11.20 0.52 15.00
N ALA A 62 12.07 -0.30 15.61
CA ALA A 62 11.66 -1.36 16.52
C ALA A 62 10.93 -0.80 17.75
N GLU A 63 11.28 0.40 18.21
CA GLU A 63 10.66 1.03 19.38
C GLU A 63 9.28 1.64 19.08
N LEU A 64 9.01 2.02 17.83
CA LEU A 64 7.67 2.47 17.40
C LEU A 64 6.62 1.37 17.57
N PHE A 65 7.06 0.11 17.53
CA PHE A 65 6.20 -1.06 17.61
C PHE A 65 6.66 -1.94 18.78
N PRO A 66 6.27 -1.62 20.03
CA PRO A 66 6.64 -2.45 21.18
C PRO A 66 6.14 -3.90 20.99
N PRO A 67 6.96 -4.92 21.33
CA PRO A 67 6.64 -6.31 21.08
C PRO A 67 5.43 -6.75 21.93
N VAL A 68 4.43 -7.32 21.26
CA VAL A 68 3.26 -7.92 21.92
C VAL A 68 3.41 -9.44 21.88
N GLY A 69 4.16 -9.99 22.84
CA GLY A 69 4.39 -11.42 23.01
C GLY A 69 5.61 -11.98 22.26
N SER A 70 5.59 -13.28 21.95
CA SER A 70 6.68 -13.99 21.28
C SER A 70 6.86 -13.54 19.82
N ILE A 71 8.11 -13.33 19.40
CA ILE A 71 8.48 -13.01 18.02
C ILE A 71 7.84 -14.04 17.08
N ARG A 72 6.95 -13.57 16.20
CA ARG A 72 6.36 -14.42 15.16
C ARG A 72 7.39 -14.61 14.05
N VAL A 73 7.99 -15.80 14.01
CA VAL A 73 8.78 -16.23 12.86
C VAL A 73 7.79 -16.61 11.76
N TYR A 74 7.68 -15.77 10.73
CA TYR A 74 6.94 -16.12 9.53
C TYR A 74 7.71 -17.24 8.83
N GLN A 75 7.31 -18.49 9.02
CA GLN A 75 7.83 -19.58 8.22
C GLN A 75 7.48 -19.28 6.76
N ALA A 76 8.49 -19.31 5.89
CA ALA A 76 8.25 -19.28 4.45
C ALA A 76 7.26 -20.40 4.12
N PRO A 77 6.21 -20.14 3.33
CA PRO A 77 5.29 -21.20 2.94
C PRO A 77 6.12 -22.31 2.31
N VAL A 78 6.09 -23.49 2.91
CA VAL A 78 6.74 -24.68 2.36
C VAL A 78 6.12 -24.85 0.97
N ARG A 79 6.92 -24.64 -0.09
CA ARG A 79 6.49 -24.93 -1.45
C ARG A 79 6.23 -26.44 -1.51
N ARG A 80 4.98 -26.86 -1.28
CA ARG A 80 4.51 -28.20 -1.62
C ARG A 80 4.62 -28.31 -3.14
N GLY A 81 5.73 -28.87 -3.62
CA GLY A 81 5.98 -29.07 -5.04
C GLY A 81 7.31 -28.52 -5.54
N ALA A 82 8.42 -28.87 -4.90
CA ALA A 82 9.69 -28.97 -5.62
C ALA A 82 9.67 -30.22 -6.50
N GLY A 83 8.80 -30.23 -7.52
CA GLY A 83 8.62 -31.42 -8.38
C GLY A 83 7.61 -31.32 -9.53
N ALA A 84 7.03 -30.14 -9.84
CA ALA A 84 6.28 -29.98 -11.08
C ALA A 84 7.19 -29.30 -12.13
N PRO A 85 7.64 -29.99 -13.19
CA PRO A 85 8.32 -29.33 -14.29
C PRO A 85 7.33 -28.36 -14.96
N MET A 86 7.76 -27.11 -15.11
CA MET A 86 7.11 -26.16 -16.01
C MET A 86 7.19 -26.75 -17.41
N ILE A 87 6.11 -27.37 -17.90
CA ILE A 87 6.00 -27.79 -19.28
C ILE A 87 5.94 -26.50 -20.10
N HIS A 88 7.07 -26.11 -20.69
CA HIS A 88 7.06 -25.17 -21.79
C HIS A 88 6.35 -25.90 -22.93
N GLU A 89 5.11 -25.52 -23.25
CA GLU A 89 4.47 -25.97 -24.48
C GLU A 89 5.32 -25.48 -25.65
N THR A 90 6.18 -26.36 -26.15
CA THR A 90 6.78 -26.23 -27.46
C THR A 90 5.64 -26.31 -28.46
N ARG A 91 5.30 -25.17 -29.04
CA ARG A 91 4.48 -25.06 -30.24
C ARG A 91 5.12 -25.91 -31.32
N VAL A 92 4.53 -27.07 -31.59
CA VAL A 92 4.87 -27.90 -32.75
C VAL A 92 4.34 -27.19 -33.98
N GLU A 93 5.26 -26.69 -34.80
CA GLU A 93 4.97 -26.30 -36.18
C GLU A 93 4.77 -27.55 -37.03
N GLY A 94 3.66 -27.62 -37.78
CA GLY A 94 3.62 -28.39 -39.01
C GLY A 94 2.32 -29.11 -39.37
N ALA A 95 1.66 -28.58 -40.41
CA ALA A 95 0.80 -29.23 -41.40
C ALA A 95 -0.67 -29.55 -41.02
N ALA A 96 -1.69 -29.33 -41.87
CA ALA A 96 -1.86 -28.61 -43.13
C ALA A 96 -3.36 -28.70 -43.53
N ALA A 97 -3.88 -27.62 -44.16
CA ALA A 97 -5.04 -27.55 -45.09
C ALA A 97 -6.44 -28.00 -44.59
N SER A 98 -7.58 -27.43 -44.95
CA SER A 98 -8.09 -26.38 -45.87
C SER A 98 -9.47 -25.97 -45.26
N ASP A 99 -10.16 -24.87 -45.55
CA ASP A 99 -10.53 -24.27 -46.82
C ASP A 99 -11.33 -22.97 -46.53
N GLU A 100 -11.38 -22.06 -47.52
CA GLU A 100 -12.35 -20.98 -47.81
C GLU A 100 -13.37 -20.53 -46.74
N SER A 101 -13.74 -19.26 -46.52
CA SER A 101 -13.77 -17.99 -47.27
C SER A 101 -14.65 -17.03 -46.39
N VAL A 102 -14.48 -15.71 -46.24
CA VAL A 102 -15.01 -14.57 -47.05
C VAL A 102 -15.04 -13.34 -46.10
N ALA A 103 -14.80 -12.14 -46.66
CA ALA A 103 -15.14 -10.77 -46.17
C ALA A 103 -14.38 -10.24 -44.93
N ALA A 104 -13.41 -9.33 -45.05
CA ALA A 104 -13.47 -7.93 -45.52
C ALA A 104 -14.21 -6.96 -44.59
N THR A 105 -13.63 -5.75 -44.47
CA THR A 105 -14.19 -4.47 -43.95
C THR A 105 -13.96 -4.26 -42.43
N ASP A 106 -13.54 -3.13 -41.87
CA ASP A 106 -13.03 -1.82 -42.28
C ASP A 106 -12.71 -1.03 -40.99
N GLN A 107 -11.96 0.04 -41.15
CA GLN A 107 -11.39 0.98 -40.17
C GLN A 107 -12.40 1.55 -39.15
N GLY A 108 -11.92 2.04 -37.99
CA GLY A 108 -12.75 2.97 -37.21
C GLY A 108 -12.34 3.37 -35.79
N LYS A 109 -11.27 4.16 -35.65
CA LYS A 109 -11.25 5.48 -34.97
C LYS A 109 -11.91 5.63 -33.58
N GLN A 110 -11.09 6.00 -32.58
CA GLN A 110 -11.52 6.65 -31.33
C GLN A 110 -12.35 7.94 -31.59
N PRO A 111 -13.17 8.36 -30.61
CA PRO A 111 -13.08 9.78 -30.23
C PRO A 111 -13.08 10.05 -28.72
N VAL A 112 -12.12 10.89 -28.37
CA VAL A 112 -12.03 11.77 -27.20
C VAL A 112 -13.31 12.59 -27.00
N ARG A 113 -13.81 12.68 -25.76
CA ARG A 113 -14.76 13.73 -25.36
C ARG A 113 -14.26 14.49 -24.13
N LYS A 114 -13.82 15.72 -24.39
CA LYS A 114 -13.61 16.80 -23.42
C LYS A 114 -14.97 17.28 -22.90
N HIS A 115 -15.13 17.52 -21.60
CA HIS A 115 -16.11 18.49 -21.10
C HIS A 115 -15.51 19.36 -19.99
N LYS A 116 -15.33 20.62 -20.39
CA LYS A 116 -15.10 21.85 -19.63
C LYS A 116 -16.40 22.24 -18.92
N LYS A 117 -16.31 22.76 -17.69
CA LYS A 117 -17.15 23.81 -17.06
C LYS A 117 -16.62 24.05 -15.64
N THR A 118 -15.76 25.03 -15.39
CA THR A 118 -16.10 26.42 -14.98
C THR A 118 -17.29 26.50 -14.01
N ASN A 119 -17.01 26.88 -12.77
CA ASN A 119 -17.91 27.75 -12.01
C ASN A 119 -17.11 28.62 -11.04
N ALA A 120 -17.07 29.92 -11.35
CA ALA A 120 -16.75 30.98 -10.42
C ALA A 120 -18.08 31.51 -9.87
N ARG A 121 -18.14 31.76 -8.55
CA ARG A 121 -19.22 32.52 -7.88
C ARG A 121 -18.54 33.23 -6.71
N VAL A 122 -18.25 34.52 -6.89
CA VAL A 122 -18.94 35.69 -6.30
C VAL A 122 -18.96 35.61 -4.78
#